data_AF-A0A6L6Y898-F1
#
_entry.id   AF-A0A6L6Y898-F1
#
_cell.length_a   1.000
_cell.length_b   1.000
_cell.length_c   1.000
_cell.angle_alpha   90.00
_cell.angle_beta   90.00
_cell.angle_gamma   90.00
#
_symmetry.space_group_name_H-M   'P 1'
#
loop_
_entity.id
_entity.type
_entity.pdbx_description
1 polymer ?
#
loop_
_entity_poly.entity_id
_entity_poly.type
_entity_poly.pdbx_seq_one_letter_code
_entity_poly.pdbx_strand_id
1 'polypeptide(L)'
;MFVFTKKLPDGKFIRSHRTGHLIHEPSIGVCEIAFQTNNYRDALFTEHSIQFPEQLFAAVAKRRSEYLCGRLAAQTLLHEKQIYAQVTQSTDGAPIWPGGWLGSISHTDHCAIAVIAPQNKRCILGIDIENFNPEALDEIAGTIAQESERKRLAKSEIDYNIALHIAFSAKESLYKALYPQVRQIFGFESAIITDINTHKQTFSIQLTHALTPALPAGFQRTGYYQLDKDKVVTVIY
;
A
#
# COMPACT_ATOMS: atom_id res chain seq x y z
N MET A 1 10.52 0.48 9.82
CA MET A 1 10.41 0.77 8.36
C MET A 1 10.36 2.27 8.04
N PHE A 2 9.57 3.07 8.77
CA PHE A 2 9.42 4.52 8.53
C PHE A 2 10.01 5.36 9.66
N VAL A 3 10.44 6.58 9.34
CA VAL A 3 10.73 7.66 10.30
C VAL A 3 9.67 8.74 10.15
N PHE A 4 8.75 8.84 11.12
CA PHE A 4 7.76 9.92 11.16
C PHE A 4 8.35 11.16 11.84
N THR A 5 8.28 12.31 11.16
CA THR A 5 8.93 13.56 11.59
C THR A 5 7.94 14.66 11.92
N LYS A 6 6.69 14.55 11.48
CA LYS A 6 5.64 15.54 11.77
C LYS A 6 4.36 14.86 12.19
N LYS A 7 3.66 15.49 13.13
CA LYS A 7 2.27 15.19 13.47
C LYS A 7 1.43 16.43 13.16
N LEU A 8 0.41 16.26 12.33
CA LEU A 8 -0.50 17.32 11.92
C LEU A 8 -1.73 17.32 12.83
N PRO A 9 -2.47 18.44 12.93
CA PRO A 9 -3.67 18.54 13.75
C PRO A 9 -4.68 17.44 13.43
N ASP A 10 -5.30 16.89 14.47
CA ASP A 10 -6.34 15.88 14.40
C ASP A 10 -7.71 16.47 14.80
N GLY A 11 -8.76 15.67 14.66
CA GLY A 11 -10.14 16.06 14.93
C GLY A 11 -11.02 14.84 15.22
N LYS A 12 -12.32 14.99 14.97
CA LYS A 12 -13.27 13.89 15.15
C LYS A 12 -13.10 12.80 14.08
N PHE A 13 -12.98 13.20 12.81
CA PHE A 13 -12.82 12.27 11.70
C PHE A 13 -11.38 11.74 11.60
N ILE A 14 -10.40 12.61 11.36
CA ILE A 14 -8.98 12.27 11.34
C ILE A 14 -8.48 12.21 12.78
N ARG A 15 -8.05 11.05 13.25
CA ARG A 15 -7.59 10.81 14.63
C ARG A 15 -6.09 10.98 14.80
N SER A 16 -5.34 10.73 13.75
CA SER A 16 -3.92 11.05 13.69
C SER A 16 -3.49 11.25 12.26
N HIS A 17 -2.55 12.16 12.05
CA HIS A 17 -1.99 12.45 10.75
C HIS A 17 -0.49 12.62 10.91
N ARG A 18 0.31 11.75 10.28
CA ARG A 18 1.77 11.73 10.42
C ARG A 18 2.44 11.67 9.07
N THR A 19 3.49 12.46 8.87
CA THR A 19 4.35 12.40 7.68
C THR A 19 5.78 12.06 8.05
N GLY A 20 6.51 11.49 7.10
CA GLY A 20 7.84 10.94 7.30
C GLY A 20 8.47 10.46 6.00
N HIS A 21 9.46 9.58 6.14
CA HIS A 21 10.14 8.92 5.01
C HIS A 21 10.54 7.49 5.35
N LEU A 22 10.93 6.72 4.35
CA LEU A 22 11.50 5.37 4.54
C LEU A 22 12.92 5.47 5.08
N ILE A 23 13.27 4.60 6.03
CA ILE A 23 14.60 4.57 6.66
C ILE A 23 15.73 4.38 5.62
N HIS A 24 15.53 3.44 4.69
CA HIS A 24 16.57 3.04 3.73
C HIS A 24 16.51 3.81 2.41
N GLU A 25 15.51 4.66 2.21
CA GLU A 25 15.38 5.53 1.04
C GLU A 25 14.63 6.81 1.42
N PRO A 26 15.33 7.81 2.00
CA PRO A 26 14.70 9.04 2.49
C PRO A 26 14.05 9.89 1.40
N SER A 27 14.32 9.62 0.11
CA SER A 27 13.61 10.30 -0.99
C SER A 27 12.15 9.84 -1.13
N ILE A 28 11.79 8.68 -0.57
CA ILE A 28 10.41 8.20 -0.52
C ILE A 28 9.73 8.77 0.73
N GLY A 29 8.81 9.70 0.51
CA GLY A 29 7.96 10.26 1.56
C GLY A 29 6.81 9.31 1.90
N VAL A 30 6.38 9.28 3.16
CA VAL A 30 5.24 8.49 3.64
C VAL A 30 4.29 9.36 4.47
N CYS A 31 2.99 9.17 4.28
CA CYS A 31 1.96 9.79 5.09
C CYS A 31 0.98 8.70 5.55
N GLU A 32 0.71 8.70 6.85
CA GLU A 32 -0.27 7.81 7.47
C GLU A 32 -1.36 8.65 8.16
N ILE A 33 -2.61 8.32 7.85
CA ILE A 33 -3.81 8.96 8.39
C ILE A 33 -4.67 7.89 9.06
N ALA A 34 -4.84 7.99 10.38
CA ALA A 34 -5.84 7.21 11.10
C ALA A 34 -7.17 7.99 11.14
N PHE A 35 -8.29 7.32 10.90
CA PHE A 35 -9.60 7.96 10.80
C PHE A 35 -10.73 7.12 11.41
N GLN A 36 -11.88 7.74 11.64
CA GLN A 36 -13.09 7.10 12.16
C GLN A 36 -14.28 7.32 11.23
N THR A 37 -14.72 6.26 10.55
CA THR A 37 -15.86 6.31 9.61
C THR A 37 -17.14 6.82 10.25
N ASN A 38 -17.37 6.60 11.55
CA ASN A 38 -18.57 7.11 12.25
C ASN A 38 -18.64 8.65 12.30
N ASN A 39 -17.51 9.33 12.10
CA ASN A 39 -17.43 10.80 12.03
C ASN A 39 -17.32 11.32 10.59
N TYR A 40 -17.50 10.46 9.59
CA TYR A 40 -17.45 10.82 8.17
C TYR A 40 -18.72 11.60 7.75
N ARG A 41 -18.52 12.57 6.86
CA ARG A 41 -19.56 13.33 6.15
C ARG A 41 -19.04 13.74 4.78
N ASP A 42 -19.90 13.73 3.76
CA ASP A 42 -19.51 14.04 2.37
C ASP A 42 -18.87 15.44 2.24
N ALA A 43 -19.27 16.41 3.09
CA ALA A 43 -18.69 17.76 3.15
C ALA A 43 -17.16 17.77 3.36
N LEU A 44 -16.58 16.71 3.95
CA LEU A 44 -15.13 16.60 4.16
C LEU A 44 -14.34 16.60 2.84
N PHE A 45 -14.94 16.16 1.74
CA PHE A 45 -14.30 16.23 0.41
C PHE A 45 -14.01 17.68 0.03
N THR A 46 -15.01 18.56 0.14
CA THR A 46 -14.85 20.00 -0.14
C THR A 46 -13.95 20.68 0.89
N GLU A 47 -14.09 20.36 2.18
CA GLU A 47 -13.27 20.94 3.26
C GLU A 47 -11.77 20.66 3.09
N HIS A 48 -11.42 19.50 2.49
CA HIS A 48 -10.05 19.12 2.20
C HIS A 48 -9.62 19.37 0.74
N SER A 49 -10.44 20.07 -0.05
CA SER A 49 -10.15 20.32 -1.47
C SER A 49 -9.83 19.04 -2.24
N ILE A 50 -10.59 17.97 -2.00
CA ILE A 50 -10.52 16.69 -2.70
C ILE A 50 -11.82 16.55 -3.52
N GLN A 51 -11.69 16.29 -4.82
CA GLN A 51 -12.84 16.06 -5.67
C GLN A 51 -13.60 14.81 -5.22
N PHE A 52 -14.93 14.92 -5.09
CA PHE A 52 -15.79 13.76 -4.88
C PHE A 52 -15.96 13.02 -6.23
N PRO A 53 -15.45 11.79 -6.37
CA PRO A 53 -15.54 11.06 -7.63
C PRO A 53 -16.93 10.44 -7.83
N GLU A 54 -17.44 10.46 -9.07
CA GLU A 54 -18.78 9.96 -9.41
C GLU A 54 -18.97 8.48 -9.06
N GLN A 55 -17.90 7.68 -9.15
CA GLN A 55 -17.89 6.25 -8.81
C GLN A 55 -18.25 5.99 -7.34
N LEU A 56 -18.12 6.99 -6.46
CA LEU A 56 -18.44 6.87 -5.05
C LEU A 56 -19.87 7.31 -4.70
N PHE A 57 -20.68 7.77 -5.65
CA PHE A 57 -22.07 8.14 -5.38
C PHE A 57 -22.88 6.98 -4.81
N ALA A 58 -22.71 5.76 -5.33
CA ALA A 58 -23.37 4.56 -4.81
C ALA A 58 -22.61 3.90 -3.64
N ALA A 59 -21.41 4.38 -3.30
CA ALA A 59 -20.57 3.76 -2.29
C ALA A 59 -21.05 4.09 -0.87
N VAL A 60 -20.92 3.12 0.05
CA VAL A 60 -21.19 3.32 1.48
C VAL A 60 -20.15 4.25 2.14
N ALA A 61 -20.49 4.82 3.30
CA ALA A 61 -19.64 5.75 4.04
C ALA A 61 -18.22 5.21 4.30
N LYS A 62 -18.10 3.90 4.59
CA LYS A 62 -16.80 3.21 4.74
C LYS A 62 -15.91 3.46 3.52
N ARG A 63 -16.36 3.06 2.33
CA ARG A 63 -15.60 3.19 1.09
C ARG A 63 -15.28 4.66 0.74
N ARG A 64 -16.22 5.58 1.00
CA ARG A 64 -15.98 7.01 0.79
C ARG A 64 -14.91 7.57 1.73
N SER A 65 -14.92 7.16 2.99
CA SER A 65 -13.94 7.59 4.00
C SER A 65 -12.52 7.08 3.68
N GLU A 66 -12.39 5.83 3.26
CA GLU A 66 -11.12 5.23 2.80
C GLU A 66 -10.53 6.02 1.62
N TYR A 67 -11.35 6.29 0.60
CA TYR A 67 -10.90 7.05 -0.58
C TYR A 67 -10.42 8.45 -0.19
N LEU A 68 -11.22 9.16 0.61
CA LEU A 68 -10.89 10.50 1.07
C LEU A 68 -9.56 10.52 1.81
N CYS A 69 -9.38 9.63 2.79
CA CYS A 69 -8.16 9.58 3.60
C CYS A 69 -6.93 9.16 2.78
N GLY A 70 -7.08 8.23 1.83
CA GLY A 70 -6.00 7.88 0.90
C GLY A 70 -5.57 9.06 0.03
N ARG A 71 -6.53 9.82 -0.50
CA ARG A 71 -6.25 11.03 -1.29
C ARG A 71 -5.67 12.17 -0.45
N LEU A 72 -6.13 12.33 0.78
CA LEU A 72 -5.58 13.32 1.70
C LEU A 72 -4.14 12.99 2.10
N ALA A 73 -3.82 11.70 2.31
CA ALA A 73 -2.45 11.27 2.61
C ALA A 73 -1.51 11.60 1.43
N ALA A 74 -1.93 11.30 0.20
CA ALA A 74 -1.17 11.62 -1.00
C ALA A 74 -1.03 13.14 -1.23
N GLN A 75 -2.12 13.90 -1.08
CA GLN A 75 -2.12 15.37 -1.21
C GLN A 75 -1.15 16.00 -0.20
N THR A 76 -1.15 15.52 1.04
CA THR A 76 -0.25 16.03 2.09
C THR A 76 1.21 15.90 1.67
N LEU A 77 1.60 14.74 1.14
CA LEU A 77 2.98 14.52 0.67
C LEU A 77 3.35 15.41 -0.51
N LEU A 78 2.43 15.60 -1.46
CA LEU A 78 2.64 16.48 -2.61
C LEU A 78 2.78 17.95 -2.17
N HIS A 79 1.96 18.40 -1.22
CA HIS A 79 2.05 19.75 -0.66
C HIS A 79 3.39 20.00 0.05
N GLU A 80 3.96 19.01 0.75
CA GLU A 80 5.31 19.12 1.33
C GLU A 80 6.40 19.31 0.27
N LYS A 81 6.11 18.95 -0.98
CA LYS A 81 6.98 19.13 -2.15
C LYS A 81 6.56 20.34 -3.01
N GLN A 82 5.65 21.18 -2.49
CA GLN A 82 5.09 22.35 -3.17
C GLN A 82 4.36 22.02 -4.49
N ILE A 83 3.82 20.80 -4.58
CA ILE A 83 3.00 20.34 -5.71
C ILE A 83 1.54 20.36 -5.28
N TYR A 84 0.73 21.20 -5.91
CA TYR A 84 -0.69 21.40 -5.56
C TYR A 84 -1.66 20.70 -6.52
N ALA A 85 -1.16 19.73 -7.29
CA ALA A 85 -1.97 18.91 -8.18
C ALA A 85 -2.62 17.75 -7.42
N GLN A 86 -3.85 17.39 -7.78
CA GLN A 86 -4.54 16.25 -7.18
C GLN A 86 -4.10 14.92 -7.79
N VAL A 87 -4.08 13.87 -6.96
CA VAL A 87 -3.98 12.48 -7.43
C VAL A 87 -5.37 12.04 -7.88
N THR A 88 -5.59 11.98 -9.19
CA THR A 88 -6.88 11.54 -9.74
C THR A 88 -6.92 10.02 -9.87
N GLN A 89 -7.96 9.48 -10.50
CA GLN A 89 -8.12 8.05 -10.70
C GLN A 89 -8.32 7.78 -12.19
N SER A 90 -7.61 6.80 -12.73
CA SER A 90 -7.81 6.31 -14.09
C SER A 90 -9.05 5.43 -14.19
N THR A 91 -9.47 5.13 -15.42
CA THR A 91 -10.64 4.28 -15.71
C THR A 91 -10.51 2.87 -15.15
N ASP A 92 -9.29 2.37 -15.00
CA ASP A 92 -8.95 1.08 -14.40
C ASP A 92 -8.75 1.15 -12.88
N GLY A 93 -9.01 2.31 -12.26
CA GLY A 93 -9.00 2.50 -10.83
C GLY A 93 -7.64 2.86 -10.22
N ALA A 94 -6.55 2.86 -10.99
CA ALA A 94 -5.23 3.23 -10.50
C ALA A 94 -5.11 4.74 -10.19
N PRO A 95 -4.28 5.15 -9.20
CA PRO A 95 -4.01 6.56 -8.96
C PRO A 95 -3.17 7.16 -10.09
N ILE A 96 -3.59 8.33 -10.59
CA ILE A 96 -2.81 9.13 -11.54
C ILE A 96 -2.04 10.19 -10.76
N TRP A 97 -0.71 10.06 -10.75
CA TRP A 97 0.17 10.97 -10.04
C TRP A 97 0.53 12.20 -10.91
N PRO A 98 0.80 13.36 -10.29
CA PRO A 98 1.33 14.52 -11.00
C PRO A 98 2.66 14.20 -11.71
N GLY A 99 2.92 14.91 -12.82
CA GLY A 99 4.13 14.69 -13.62
C GLY A 99 5.42 14.80 -12.79
N GLY A 100 6.33 13.85 -12.98
CA GLY A 100 7.60 13.78 -12.23
C GLY A 100 7.49 13.08 -10.88
N TRP A 101 6.33 12.52 -10.53
CA TRP A 101 6.09 11.77 -9.30
C TRP A 101 5.46 10.42 -9.57
N LEU A 102 5.81 9.43 -8.77
CA LEU A 102 5.06 8.20 -8.62
C LEU A 102 4.73 7.98 -7.15
N GLY A 103 3.78 7.10 -6.89
CA GLY A 103 3.38 6.78 -5.53
C GLY A 103 2.45 5.59 -5.47
N SER A 104 2.09 5.23 -4.26
CA SER A 104 1.14 4.17 -3.97
C SER A 104 0.29 4.56 -2.76
N ILE A 105 -0.96 4.07 -2.74
CA ILE A 105 -1.94 4.34 -1.70
C ILE A 105 -2.53 2.99 -1.28
N SER A 106 -2.64 2.76 0.02
CA SER A 106 -3.39 1.63 0.58
C SER A 106 -4.18 2.08 1.81
N HIS A 107 -5.18 1.29 2.21
CA HIS A 107 -6.03 1.61 3.34
C HIS A 107 -6.63 0.35 3.97
N THR A 108 -6.95 0.47 5.25
CA THR A 108 -7.86 -0.40 5.98
C THR A 108 -9.07 0.43 6.44
N ASP A 109 -9.96 -0.18 7.23
CA ASP A 109 -11.16 0.44 7.77
C ASP A 109 -10.91 1.73 8.57
N HIS A 110 -9.72 1.88 9.15
CA HIS A 110 -9.40 2.96 10.08
C HIS A 110 -8.06 3.65 9.81
N CYS A 111 -7.36 3.25 8.75
CA CYS A 111 -6.05 3.77 8.41
C CYS A 111 -5.89 3.89 6.90
N ALA A 112 -5.34 5.01 6.43
CA ALA A 112 -4.89 5.16 5.06
C ALA A 112 -3.40 5.51 5.06
N ILE A 113 -2.66 4.95 4.12
CA ILE A 113 -1.24 5.21 3.95
C ILE A 113 -0.95 5.54 2.49
N ALA A 114 -0.10 6.54 2.27
CA ALA A 114 0.41 6.89 0.96
C ALA A 114 1.93 7.01 1.00
N VAL A 115 2.58 6.67 -0.12
CA VAL A 115 4.00 6.93 -0.36
C VAL A 115 4.18 7.64 -1.69
N ILE A 116 5.16 8.55 -1.77
CA ILE A 116 5.55 9.20 -3.02
C ILE A 116 7.06 9.24 -3.19
N ALA A 117 7.52 9.23 -4.44
CA ALA A 117 8.91 9.39 -4.81
C ALA A 117 9.04 10.20 -6.11
N PRO A 118 10.18 10.89 -6.35
CA PRO A 118 10.49 11.44 -7.65
C PRO A 118 10.51 10.34 -8.72
N GLN A 119 9.86 10.58 -9.84
CA GLN A 119 9.78 9.61 -10.93
C GLN A 119 11.10 9.53 -11.70
N ASN A 120 11.67 8.33 -11.78
CA ASN A 120 12.71 7.99 -12.74
C ASN A 120 12.30 6.74 -13.56
N LYS A 121 12.99 6.48 -14.67
CA LYS A 121 12.59 5.47 -15.67
C LYS A 121 12.52 4.02 -15.14
N ARG A 122 13.04 3.73 -13.95
CA ARG A 122 13.12 2.36 -13.39
C ARG A 122 12.48 2.23 -12.01
N CYS A 123 11.92 3.31 -11.45
CA CYS A 123 11.26 3.25 -10.15
C CYS A 123 9.95 2.48 -10.26
N ILE A 124 9.80 1.55 -9.33
CA ILE A 124 8.51 0.98 -8.95
C ILE A 124 8.22 1.47 -7.55
N LEU A 125 6.96 1.56 -7.16
CA LEU A 125 6.61 1.92 -5.80
C LEU A 125 5.24 1.35 -5.47
N GLY A 126 5.19 0.50 -4.47
CA GLY A 126 3.96 -0.11 -4.00
C GLY A 126 3.97 -0.19 -2.49
N ILE A 127 2.88 0.26 -1.86
CA ILE A 127 2.65 0.11 -0.43
C ILE A 127 1.36 -0.62 -0.19
N ASP A 128 1.34 -1.43 0.84
CA ASP A 128 0.13 -2.06 1.33
C ASP A 128 0.04 -2.06 2.85
N ILE A 129 -1.19 -2.03 3.36
CA ILE A 129 -1.51 -2.05 4.79
C ILE A 129 -2.72 -2.96 4.99
N GLU A 130 -2.56 -3.94 5.87
CA GLU A 130 -3.58 -4.94 6.14
C GLU A 130 -3.75 -5.13 7.64
N ASN A 131 -5.00 -5.24 8.11
CA ASN A 131 -5.28 -5.59 9.50
C ASN A 131 -5.05 -7.09 9.69
N PHE A 132 -4.53 -7.51 10.84
CA PHE A 132 -4.44 -8.93 11.16
C PHE A 132 -5.84 -9.53 11.34
N ASN A 133 -6.16 -10.49 10.47
CA ASN A 133 -7.34 -11.32 10.58
C ASN A 133 -6.97 -12.77 10.22
N PRO A 134 -6.34 -13.52 11.15
CA PRO A 134 -5.90 -14.91 10.92
C PRO A 134 -7.00 -15.81 10.39
N GLU A 135 -8.20 -15.73 10.97
CA GLU A 135 -9.33 -16.59 10.59
C GLU A 135 -9.74 -16.36 9.13
N ALA A 136 -9.93 -15.10 8.73
CA ALA A 136 -10.30 -14.79 7.35
C ALA A 136 -9.18 -15.12 6.36
N LEU A 137 -7.91 -14.94 6.74
CA LEU A 137 -6.79 -15.19 5.84
C LEU A 137 -6.53 -16.69 5.63
N ASP A 138 -6.75 -17.51 6.67
CA ASP A 138 -6.64 -18.97 6.58
C ASP A 138 -7.64 -19.56 5.58
N GLU A 139 -8.87 -19.02 5.52
CA GLU A 139 -9.90 -19.44 4.55
C GLU A 139 -9.45 -19.24 3.09
N ILE A 140 -8.67 -18.19 2.82
CA ILE A 140 -8.18 -17.85 1.48
C ILE A 140 -6.69 -18.14 1.27
N ALA A 141 -6.04 -18.84 2.21
CA ALA A 141 -4.61 -19.12 2.15
C ALA A 141 -4.21 -19.86 0.86
N GLY A 142 -5.09 -20.71 0.35
CA GLY A 142 -4.90 -21.43 -0.92
C GLY A 142 -4.90 -20.52 -2.16
N THR A 143 -5.61 -19.40 -2.11
CA THR A 143 -5.64 -18.37 -3.15
C THR A 143 -4.42 -17.47 -3.05
N ILE A 144 -3.98 -17.13 -1.83
CA ILE A 144 -2.83 -16.26 -1.59
C ILE A 144 -1.52 -16.95 -1.95
N ALA A 145 -1.32 -18.17 -1.48
CA ALA A 145 -0.05 -18.86 -1.57
C ALA A 145 -0.23 -20.32 -2.02
N GLN A 146 0.54 -20.72 -3.01
CA GLN A 146 0.56 -22.12 -3.47
C GLN A 146 1.15 -23.03 -2.40
N GLU A 147 0.89 -24.34 -2.49
CA GLU A 147 1.31 -25.30 -1.46
C GLU A 147 2.83 -25.26 -1.17
N SER A 148 3.65 -25.11 -2.20
CA SER A 148 5.11 -25.00 -2.06
C SER A 148 5.54 -23.73 -1.31
N GLU A 149 4.86 -22.61 -1.56
CA GLU A 149 5.06 -21.34 -0.86
C GLU A 149 4.59 -21.45 0.58
N ARG A 150 3.40 -22.02 0.86
CA ARG A 150 2.91 -22.24 2.23
C ARG A 150 3.87 -23.10 3.05
N LYS A 151 4.42 -24.17 2.47
CA LYS A 151 5.45 -25.00 3.12
C LYS A 151 6.74 -24.22 3.42
N ARG A 152 7.07 -23.20 2.62
CA ARG A 152 8.21 -22.32 2.86
C ARG A 152 7.90 -21.33 3.99
N LEU A 153 6.72 -20.69 3.96
CA LEU A 153 6.27 -19.77 5.01
C LEU A 153 6.23 -20.48 6.37
N ALA A 154 5.73 -21.72 6.42
CA ALA A 154 5.69 -22.53 7.64
C ALA A 154 7.07 -22.93 8.20
N LYS A 155 8.14 -22.77 7.42
CA LYS A 155 9.54 -23.02 7.83
C LYS A 155 10.28 -21.73 8.18
N SER A 156 9.65 -20.57 8.05
CA SER A 156 10.26 -19.30 8.44
C SER A 156 10.39 -19.20 9.96
N GLU A 157 11.22 -18.28 10.44
CA GLU A 157 11.42 -18.05 11.88
C GLU A 157 10.23 -17.34 12.55
N ILE A 158 9.25 -16.87 11.76
CA ILE A 158 8.07 -16.19 12.25
C ILE A 158 6.85 -17.11 12.15
N ASP A 159 5.85 -16.86 13.00
CA ASP A 159 4.59 -17.60 12.99
C ASP A 159 3.97 -17.67 11.59
N TYR A 160 3.40 -18.82 11.24
CA TYR A 160 2.86 -19.07 9.91
C TYR A 160 1.77 -18.07 9.51
N ASN A 161 0.88 -17.71 10.43
CA ASN A 161 -0.22 -16.79 10.13
C ASN A 161 0.31 -15.38 9.90
N ILE A 162 1.35 -14.98 10.63
CA ILE A 162 2.06 -13.71 10.39
C ILE A 162 2.80 -13.75 9.05
N ALA A 163 3.49 -14.85 8.74
CA ALA A 163 4.19 -15.04 7.46
C ALA A 163 3.21 -14.97 6.27
N LEU A 164 2.02 -15.55 6.42
CA LEU A 164 0.95 -15.50 5.42
C LEU A 164 0.40 -14.08 5.23
N HIS A 165 0.21 -13.31 6.31
CA HIS A 165 -0.18 -11.89 6.22
C HIS A 165 0.90 -11.04 5.54
N ILE A 166 2.17 -11.25 5.87
CA ILE A 166 3.27 -10.60 5.18
C ILE A 166 3.24 -10.96 3.69
N ALA A 167 3.02 -12.23 3.34
CA ALA A 167 2.96 -12.66 1.95
C ALA A 167 1.80 -12.02 1.18
N PHE A 168 0.60 -11.96 1.78
CA PHE A 168 -0.56 -11.30 1.21
C PHE A 168 -0.29 -9.81 0.93
N SER A 169 0.09 -9.06 1.96
CA SER A 169 0.39 -7.63 1.87
C SER A 169 1.54 -7.35 0.89
N ALA A 170 2.57 -8.20 0.87
CA ALA A 170 3.70 -8.09 -0.04
C ALA A 170 3.29 -8.27 -1.51
N LYS A 171 2.39 -9.21 -1.81
CA LYS A 171 1.88 -9.43 -3.17
C LYS A 171 1.00 -8.26 -3.63
N GLU A 172 0.17 -7.70 -2.75
CA GLU A 172 -0.58 -6.45 -3.01
C GLU A 172 0.34 -5.25 -3.26
N SER A 173 1.42 -5.13 -2.47
CA SER A 173 2.46 -4.11 -2.70
C SER A 173 3.13 -4.29 -4.06
N LEU A 174 3.45 -5.54 -4.44
CA LEU A 174 4.04 -5.83 -5.76
C LEU A 174 3.04 -5.51 -6.88
N TYR A 175 1.77 -5.86 -6.72
CA TYR A 175 0.71 -5.52 -7.66
C TYR A 175 0.69 -4.01 -7.91
N LYS A 176 0.59 -3.20 -6.85
CA LYS A 176 0.58 -1.74 -6.94
C LYS A 176 1.86 -1.16 -7.55
N ALA A 177 3.01 -1.76 -7.26
CA ALA A 177 4.31 -1.36 -7.80
C ALA A 177 4.46 -1.63 -9.31
N LEU A 178 3.89 -2.75 -9.79
CA LEU A 178 4.05 -3.19 -11.18
C LEU A 178 2.86 -2.82 -12.08
N TYR A 179 1.67 -2.58 -11.53
CA TYR A 179 0.48 -2.27 -12.32
C TYR A 179 0.65 -1.09 -13.30
N PRO A 180 1.33 0.03 -12.97
CA PRO A 180 1.51 1.14 -13.92
C PRO A 180 2.19 0.78 -15.24
N GLN A 181 3.05 -0.25 -15.21
CA GLN A 181 3.81 -0.76 -16.35
C GLN A 181 3.18 -2.02 -16.97
N VAL A 182 2.44 -2.83 -16.20
CA VAL A 182 1.76 -4.03 -16.69
C VAL A 182 0.41 -3.71 -17.33
N ARG A 183 -0.39 -2.83 -16.70
CA ARG A 183 -1.76 -2.42 -17.11
C ARG A 183 -2.71 -3.58 -17.42
N GLN A 184 -2.51 -4.69 -16.74
CA GLN A 184 -3.34 -5.88 -16.78
C GLN A 184 -3.43 -6.44 -15.37
N ILE A 185 -4.58 -7.04 -15.05
CA ILE A 185 -4.78 -7.72 -13.78
C ILE A 185 -3.96 -9.01 -13.79
N PHE A 186 -3.23 -9.27 -12.71
CA PHE A 186 -2.51 -10.50 -12.46
C PHE A 186 -2.69 -10.91 -11.00
N GLY A 187 -2.80 -12.22 -10.76
CA GLY A 187 -3.18 -12.74 -9.45
C GLY A 187 -2.00 -13.04 -8.53
N PHE A 188 -2.31 -13.55 -7.34
CA PHE A 188 -1.32 -13.91 -6.34
C PHE A 188 -0.36 -15.01 -6.80
N GLU A 189 -0.77 -15.85 -7.75
CA GLU A 189 0.05 -16.90 -8.35
C GLU A 189 1.19 -16.35 -9.22
N SER A 190 1.10 -15.09 -9.66
CA SER A 190 2.13 -14.43 -10.47
C SER A 190 3.40 -14.15 -9.69
N ALA A 191 3.38 -14.24 -8.35
CA ALA A 191 4.53 -14.02 -7.51
C ALA A 191 4.58 -14.97 -6.32
N ILE A 192 5.79 -15.25 -5.83
CA ILE A 192 6.03 -16.08 -4.63
C ILE A 192 7.00 -15.39 -3.69
N ILE A 193 6.76 -15.52 -2.38
CA ILE A 193 7.71 -15.16 -1.34
C ILE A 193 8.80 -16.23 -1.29
N THR A 194 10.05 -15.81 -1.46
CA THR A 194 11.22 -16.70 -1.44
C THR A 194 11.97 -16.64 -0.12
N ASP A 195 11.85 -15.54 0.64
CA ASP A 195 12.50 -15.36 1.93
C ASP A 195 11.75 -14.33 2.78
N ILE A 196 11.72 -14.52 4.10
CA ILE A 196 11.30 -13.52 5.09
C ILE A 196 12.41 -13.42 6.13
N ASN A 197 13.02 -12.23 6.23
CA ASN A 197 14.08 -11.95 7.18
C ASN A 197 13.52 -11.15 8.36
N THR A 198 13.47 -11.76 9.53
CA THR A 198 12.97 -11.19 10.79
C THR A 198 13.88 -10.09 11.34
N HIS A 199 15.20 -10.28 11.24
CA HIS A 199 16.19 -9.34 11.75
C HIS A 199 16.23 -8.01 10.97
N LYS A 200 16.12 -8.09 9.64
CA LYS A 200 16.14 -6.91 8.76
C LYS A 200 14.76 -6.34 8.46
N GLN A 201 13.69 -7.06 8.86
CA GLN A 201 12.31 -6.73 8.51
C GLN A 201 12.11 -6.59 6.99
N THR A 202 12.66 -7.54 6.23
CA THR A 202 12.58 -7.59 4.77
C THR A 202 11.94 -8.89 4.29
N PHE A 203 11.34 -8.87 3.10
CA PHE A 203 10.93 -10.07 2.38
C PHE A 203 11.51 -10.05 0.96
N SER A 204 11.72 -11.23 0.39
CA SER A 204 12.04 -11.39 -1.03
C SER A 204 10.84 -11.96 -1.77
N ILE A 205 10.48 -11.33 -2.89
CA ILE A 205 9.36 -11.75 -3.74
C ILE A 205 9.85 -11.90 -5.18
N GLN A 206 9.40 -12.96 -5.85
CA GLN A 206 9.83 -13.32 -7.19
C GLN A 206 8.64 -13.61 -8.10
N LEU A 207 8.67 -13.11 -9.34
CA LEU A 207 7.67 -13.47 -10.35
C LEU A 207 7.81 -14.93 -10.80
N THR A 208 6.69 -15.63 -10.93
CA THR A 208 6.63 -17.03 -11.37
C THR A 208 6.62 -17.17 -12.90
N HIS A 209 6.11 -16.16 -13.60
CA HIS A 209 6.06 -16.07 -15.05
C HIS A 209 6.33 -14.62 -15.50
N ALA A 210 6.59 -14.43 -16.79
CA ALA A 210 6.78 -13.09 -17.34
C ALA A 210 5.44 -12.34 -17.39
N LEU A 211 5.40 -11.12 -16.85
CA LEU A 211 4.26 -10.22 -16.99
C LEU A 211 4.43 -9.30 -18.20
N THR A 212 5.65 -8.87 -18.47
CA THR A 212 6.05 -8.08 -19.65
C THR A 212 7.49 -8.44 -20.02
N PRO A 213 8.01 -8.04 -21.20
CA PRO A 213 9.43 -8.23 -21.53
C PRO A 213 10.41 -7.59 -20.53
N ALA A 214 9.99 -6.53 -19.83
CA ALA A 214 10.79 -5.88 -18.79
C ALA A 214 10.64 -6.55 -17.40
N LEU A 215 9.64 -7.41 -17.24
CA LEU A 215 9.30 -8.14 -16.00
C LEU A 215 9.24 -9.64 -16.30
N PRO A 216 10.40 -10.29 -16.56
CA PRO A 216 10.46 -11.71 -16.90
C PRO A 216 10.16 -12.61 -15.70
N ALA A 217 9.92 -13.90 -15.97
CA ALA A 217 9.90 -14.92 -14.93
C ALA A 217 11.23 -14.91 -14.16
N GLY A 218 11.16 -15.03 -12.83
CA GLY A 218 12.35 -14.91 -11.98
C GLY A 218 12.75 -13.48 -11.64
N PHE A 219 12.06 -12.45 -12.16
CA PHE A 219 12.24 -11.08 -11.67
C PHE A 219 11.99 -11.04 -10.17
N GLN A 220 13.01 -10.59 -9.43
CA GLN A 220 13.00 -10.57 -7.97
C GLN A 220 13.13 -9.14 -7.44
N ARG A 221 12.43 -8.87 -6.35
CA ARG A 221 12.57 -7.65 -5.55
C ARG A 221 12.61 -7.97 -4.06
N THR A 222 13.31 -7.11 -3.34
CA THR A 222 13.29 -7.09 -1.88
C THR A 222 12.34 -5.98 -1.46
N GLY A 223 11.39 -6.29 -0.60
CA GLY A 223 10.55 -5.30 0.07
C GLY A 223 10.86 -5.24 1.56
N TYR A 224 10.30 -4.23 2.22
CA TYR A 224 10.34 -4.07 3.66
C TYR A 224 8.95 -4.29 4.23
N TYR A 225 8.89 -4.82 5.44
CA TYR A 225 7.64 -4.92 6.18
C TYR A 225 7.78 -4.30 7.57
N GLN A 226 6.65 -3.94 8.16
CA GLN A 226 6.56 -3.56 9.56
C GLN A 226 5.32 -4.21 10.14
N LEU A 227 5.50 -4.85 11.29
CA LEU A 227 4.41 -5.38 12.09
C LEU A 227 4.10 -4.36 13.19
N ASP A 228 2.83 -4.07 13.39
CA ASP A 228 2.31 -3.43 14.59
C ASP A 228 1.40 -4.43 15.32
N LYS A 229 0.76 -4.03 16.42
CA LYS A 229 -0.08 -4.93 17.22
C LYS A 229 -1.24 -5.56 16.42
N ASP A 230 -1.81 -4.82 15.48
CA ASP A 230 -3.06 -5.15 14.79
C ASP A 230 -2.96 -5.10 13.26
N LYS A 231 -1.78 -4.82 12.71
CA LYS A 231 -1.59 -4.65 11.27
C LYS A 231 -0.20 -5.02 10.78
N VAL A 232 -0.13 -5.34 9.49
CA VAL A 232 1.10 -5.41 8.70
C VAL A 232 1.10 -4.27 7.68
N VAL A 233 2.26 -3.68 7.47
CA VAL A 233 2.51 -2.76 6.35
C VAL A 233 3.68 -3.31 5.55
N THR A 234 3.58 -3.32 4.23
CA THR A 234 4.67 -3.72 3.33
C THR A 234 4.93 -2.65 2.28
N VAL A 235 6.18 -2.52 1.85
CA VAL A 235 6.57 -1.59 0.79
C VAL A 235 7.60 -2.23 -0.15
N ILE A 236 7.46 -1.99 -1.45
CA ILE A 236 8.38 -2.40 -2.51
C ILE A 236 8.74 -1.18 -3.34
N TYR A 237 10.03 -0.99 -3.63
CA TYR A 237 10.56 0.06 -4.50
C TYR A 237 11.83 -0.37 -5.25
#